data_AF-T0TKZ1-F1
#
_entry.id   AF-T0TKZ1-F1
#
_cell.length_a   1.000
_cell.length_b   1.000
_cell.length_c   1.000
_cell.angle_alpha   90.00
_cell.angle_beta   90.00
_cell.angle_gamma   90.00
#
_symmetry.space_group_name_H-M   'P 1'
#
loop_
_entity.id
_entity.type
_entity.pdbx_description
1 polymer ?
#
loop_
_entity_poly.entity_id
_entity_poly.type
_entity_poly.pdbx_seq_one_letter_code
_entity_poly.pdbx_strand_id
1 'polypeptide(L)' 'MERNLYTKVKGRGHYLYRAIDADGLTLDIWLRKKRDTQAAYALLKTTP' A
#
# COMPACT_ATOMS: atom_id res chain seq x y z
N MET A 1 -10.80 -4.37 -4.91
CA MET A 1 -10.88 -2.89 -4.87
C MET A 1 -9.74 -2.38 -3.99
N GLU A 2 -8.69 -1.83 -4.58
CA GLU A 2 -7.52 -1.36 -3.84
C GLU A 2 -7.77 0.02 -3.21
N ARG A 3 -7.90 0.06 -1.88
CA ARG A 3 -7.93 1.32 -1.12
C ARG A 3 -6.50 1.83 -0.94
N ASN A 4 -6.10 2.80 -1.75
CA ASN A 4 -4.92 3.61 -1.48
C ASN A 4 -5.19 4.53 -0.29
N LEU A 5 -4.60 4.26 0.88
CA LEU A 5 -4.76 5.09 2.07
C LEU A 5 -3.59 6.08 2.18
N TYR A 6 -3.90 7.38 2.12
CA TYR A 6 -2.94 8.43 2.40
C TYR A 6 -2.99 8.77 3.89
N THR A 7 -1.85 8.71 4.57
CA THR A 7 -1.75 9.02 6.01
C THR A 7 -0.63 10.00 6.29
N LYS A 8 -0.80 10.89 7.27
CA LYS A 8 0.22 11.85 7.70
C LYS A 8 0.98 11.30 8.89
N VAL A 9 2.28 11.07 8.73
CA VAL A 9 3.18 10.65 9.81
C VAL A 9 4.14 11.81 10.12
N LYS A 10 4.12 12.29 11.37
CA LYS A 10 4.94 13.43 11.83
C LYS A 10 4.86 14.65 10.90
N GLY A 11 3.64 15.05 10.53
CA GLY A 11 3.37 16.22 9.69
C GLY A 11 3.68 16.04 8.19
N ARG A 12 4.24 14.90 7.76
CA ARG A 12 4.56 14.61 6.36
C ARG A 12 3.62 13.56 5.78
N GLY A 13 3.17 13.79 4.55
CA GLY A 13 2.33 12.87 3.81
C GLY A 13 3.06 11.59 3.42
N HIS A 14 2.43 10.45 3.66
CA HIS A 14 2.96 9.15 3.28
C HIS A 14 1.85 8.29 2.65
N TYR A 15 2.25 7.47 1.69
CA TYR A 15 1.42 6.46 1.07
C TYR A 15 1.54 5.17 1.86
N LEU A 16 0.39 4.63 2.27
CA LEU A 16 0.28 3.36 2.96
C LEU A 16 -0.24 2.32 1.97
N TYR A 17 0.55 1.28 1.75
CA TYR A 17 0.16 0.08 1.02
C TYR A 17 -0.04 -1.03 2.05
N ARG A 18 -1.18 -1.73 1.97
CA ARG A 18 -1.44 -2.91 2.80
C ARG A 18 -1.81 -4.08 1.91
N ALA A 19 -1.17 -5.22 2.16
CA ALA A 19 -1.60 -6.49 1.60
C ALA A 19 -2.62 -7.10 2.56
N ILE A 20 -3.75 -7.53 2.02
CA ILE A 20 -4.81 -8.21 2.78
C ILE A 20 -5.12 -9.49 2.02
N ASP A 21 -5.24 -10.60 2.74
CA ASP A 21 -5.74 -11.84 2.15
C ASP A 21 -7.25 -11.82 1.93
N ALA A 22 -7.79 -12.89 1.36
CA ALA A 22 -9.21 -13.03 1.06
C ALA A 22 -10.09 -13.02 2.32
N ASP A 23 -9.54 -13.41 3.48
CA ASP A 23 -10.24 -13.49 4.77
C ASP A 23 -10.18 -12.17 5.56
N GLY A 24 -9.51 -11.15 5.01
CA GLY A 24 -9.40 -9.83 5.61
C GLY A 24 -8.24 -9.67 6.60
N LEU A 25 -7.36 -10.66 6.71
CA LEU A 25 -6.18 -10.60 7.54
C LEU A 25 -5.11 -9.73 6.85
N THR A 26 -4.50 -8.82 7.62
CA THR A 26 -3.43 -7.96 7.08
C THR A 26 -2.11 -8.72 7.09
N LEU A 27 -1.57 -8.96 5.90
CA LEU A 27 -0.33 -9.73 5.71
C LEU A 27 0.93 -8.86 5.84
N ASP A 28 0.88 -7.63 5.32
CA ASP A 28 2.03 -6.71 5.37
C ASP A 28 1.59 -5.23 5.20
N ILE A 29 2.38 -4.31 5.74
CA ILE A 29 2.15 -2.87 5.71
C ILE A 29 3.43 -2.14 5.28
N TRP A 30 3.41 -1.51 4.10
CA TRP A 30 4.52 -0.69 3.60
C TRP A 30 4.17 0.79 3.57
N LEU A 31 5.01 1.62 4.20
CA LEU A 31 4.91 3.09 4.18
C LEU A 31 5.95 3.72 3.24
N ARG A 32 5.52 4.54 2.28
CA ARG A 32 6.43 5.31 1.39
C ARG A 32 6.14 6.80 1.41
N LYS A 33 7.21 7.63 1.35
CA LYS A 33 7.10 9.10 1.30
C LYS A 33 6.64 9.65 -0.06
N LYS A 34 6.97 8.96 -1.15
CA LYS A 34 6.66 9.36 -2.53
C LYS A 34 5.80 8.28 -3.17
N ARG A 35 4.85 8.68 -4.02
CA ARG A 35 4.01 7.74 -4.77
C ARG A 35 4.91 7.02 -5.77
N ASP A 36 5.12 5.72 -5.56
CA ASP A 36 5.83 4.87 -6.50
C ASP A 36 4.79 4.07 -7.28
N THR A 37 4.37 4.64 -8.40
CA THR A 37 3.37 4.03 -9.29
C THR A 37 3.87 2.70 -9.84
N GLN A 38 5.19 2.55 -10.07
CA GLN A 38 5.77 1.33 -10.59
C GLN A 38 5.76 0.21 -9.56
N ALA A 39 6.08 0.51 -8.30
CA ALA A 39 5.97 -0.46 -7.20
C ALA A 39 4.51 -0.87 -6.94
N ALA A 40 3.55 0.06 -7.04
CA ALA A 40 2.13 -0.26 -6.93
C ALA A 40 1.66 -1.19 -8.06
N TYR A 41 2.07 -0.91 -9.31
CA TYR A 41 1.79 -1.80 -10.44
C TYR A 41 2.49 -3.16 -10.33
N ALA A 42 3.70 -3.20 -9.79
CA ALA A 42 4.41 -4.45 -9.54
C ALA A 42 3.65 -5.31 -8.54
N LEU A 43 3.19 -4.72 -7.42
CA LEU A 43 2.38 -5.41 -6.40
C LEU A 43 1.11 -6.01 -7.02
N LEU A 44 0.36 -5.21 -7.80
CA LEU A 44 -0.83 -5.65 -8.54
C LEU A 44 -0.53 -6.85 -9.47
N LYS A 45 0.57 -6.79 -10.21
CA LYS A 45 0.96 -7.82 -11.20
C LYS A 45 1.50 -9.10 -10.58
N THR A 46 1.97 -9.06 -9.33
CA THR A 46 2.51 -10.22 -8.62
C THR A 46 1.46 -11.01 -7.84
N THR A 47 0.18 -10.66 -7.94
CA THR A 47 -0.92 -11.49 -7.45
C THR A 47 -1.28 -12.50 -8.56
N PRO A 48 -1.01 -13.81 -8.41
CA PRO A 48 -1.51 -14.82 -9.34
C PRO A 48 -3.04 -14.91 -9.34
#